data_AF-A0A9C9W3K6-F1
#
_entry.id   AF-A0A9C9W3K6-F1
#
_cell.length_a   1.000
_cell.length_b   1.000
_cell.length_c   1.000
_cell.angle_alpha   90.00
_cell.angle_beta   90.00
_cell.angle_gamma   90.00
#
_symmetry.space_group_name_H-M   'P 1'
#
loop_
_entity.id
_entity.type
_entity.pdbx_description
1 polymer ?
#
loop_
_entity_poly.entity_id
_entity_poly.type
_entity_poly.pdbx_seq_one_letter_code
_entity_poly.pdbx_strand_id
1 'polypeptide(L)'
;MSTSLPFVSPLKGRGAVRNLMRSAERSIDDIEQQMVVLAQQFKAVFRQPPTLRLVRQRLASRENIRLLWRLTQAGWGRQRYITLRSTEGAQAIRRLPPAVRETVLRFEPKRAELNARMRMAMAQYRACRDYLDELAAVDAFRAGATSRASARQKETA
;
A
#
# COMPACT_ATOMS: atom_id res chain seq x y z
N MET A 1 28.67 -3.81 10.78
CA MET A 1 27.21 -3.93 10.57
C MET A 1 26.94 -3.61 9.11
N SER A 2 26.60 -4.63 8.31
CA SER A 2 26.41 -4.46 6.86
C SER A 2 24.99 -3.92 6.59
N THR A 3 24.90 -2.66 6.20
CA THR A 3 23.69 -2.03 5.67
C THR A 3 23.45 -2.53 4.25
N SER A 4 22.95 -3.76 4.14
CA SER A 4 22.35 -4.26 2.92
C SER A 4 21.16 -3.35 2.56
N LEU A 5 21.31 -2.60 1.46
CA LEU A 5 20.18 -1.93 0.83
C LEU A 5 19.13 -3.00 0.48
N PRO A 6 17.82 -2.76 0.68
CA PRO A 6 16.78 -3.79 0.51
C PRO A 6 16.57 -4.28 -0.93
N PHE A 7 17.39 -3.82 -1.88
CA PHE A 7 17.28 -4.17 -3.29
C PHE A 7 18.59 -4.78 -3.78
N VAL A 8 18.42 -5.86 -4.55
CA VAL A 8 19.41 -6.52 -5.42
C VAL A 8 20.22 -7.65 -4.78
N SER A 9 19.55 -8.75 -4.47
CA SER A 9 20.06 -10.03 -4.96
C SER A 9 19.50 -10.28 -6.36
N PRO A 10 20.28 -10.80 -7.31
CA PRO A 10 19.77 -11.15 -8.63
C PRO A 10 18.58 -12.11 -8.48
N LEU A 11 17.49 -11.83 -9.18
CA LEU A 11 16.28 -12.66 -9.14
C LEU A 11 16.61 -14.03 -9.73
N LYS A 12 16.79 -15.03 -8.86
CA LYS A 12 17.16 -16.42 -9.21
C LYS A 12 15.96 -17.19 -9.79
N GLY A 13 15.32 -16.64 -10.81
CA GLY A 13 14.21 -17.27 -11.55
C GLY A 13 12.82 -17.12 -10.90
N ARG A 14 11.81 -17.68 -11.59
CA ARG A 14 10.37 -17.52 -11.27
C ARG A 14 10.00 -17.92 -9.84
N GLY A 15 10.62 -18.97 -9.31
CA GLY A 15 10.37 -19.44 -7.94
C GLY A 15 10.75 -18.40 -6.89
N ALA A 16 11.91 -17.76 -7.04
CA ALA A 16 12.36 -16.70 -6.15
C ALA A 16 11.42 -15.48 -6.19
N VAL A 17 10.96 -15.09 -7.38
CA VAL A 17 10.01 -13.97 -7.55
C VAL A 17 8.67 -14.28 -6.90
N ARG A 18 8.13 -15.50 -7.07
CA ARG A 18 6.89 -15.91 -6.38
C ARG A 18 7.03 -15.90 -4.86
N ASN A 19 8.21 -16.25 -4.34
CA ASN A 19 8.47 -16.17 -2.90
C ASN A 19 8.51 -14.73 -2.41
N LEU A 20 9.16 -13.83 -3.15
CA LEU A 20 9.18 -12.39 -2.86
C LEU A 20 7.78 -11.79 -2.92
N MET A 21 6.97 -12.18 -3.91
CA MET A 21 5.58 -11.76 -4.04
C MET A 21 4.74 -12.18 -2.83
N ARG A 22 4.83 -13.46 -2.42
CA ARG A 22 4.17 -13.97 -1.19
C ARG A 22 4.65 -13.29 0.09
N SER A 23 5.93 -12.93 0.16
CA SER A 23 6.47 -12.15 1.28
C SER A 23 5.92 -10.73 1.32
N ALA A 24 5.74 -10.10 0.15
CA ALA A 24 5.12 -8.79 0.03
C ALA A 24 3.63 -8.84 0.42
N GLU A 25 2.90 -9.87 0.01
CA GLU A 25 1.50 -10.11 0.42
C GLU A 25 1.37 -10.21 1.94
N ARG A 26 2.16 -11.08 2.58
CA ARG A 26 2.17 -11.19 4.06
C ARG A 26 2.50 -9.85 4.74
N SER A 27 3.46 -9.10 4.18
CA SER A 27 3.80 -7.77 4.71
C SER A 27 2.63 -6.79 4.57
N ILE A 28 1.89 -6.83 3.46
CA ILE A 28 0.70 -5.99 3.24
C ILE A 28 -0.35 -6.30 4.30
N ASP A 29 -0.66 -7.58 4.54
CA ASP A 29 -1.64 -8.02 5.53
C ASP A 29 -1.25 -7.58 6.95
N ASP A 30 0.02 -7.79 7.34
CA ASP A 30 0.55 -7.38 8.64
C ASP A 30 0.47 -5.86 8.85
N ILE A 31 0.81 -5.08 7.82
CA ILE A 31 0.74 -3.62 7.88
C ILE A 31 -0.73 -3.17 7.93
N GLU A 32 -1.63 -3.81 7.18
CA GLU A 32 -3.06 -3.51 7.21
C GLU A 32 -3.64 -3.74 8.61
N GLN A 33 -3.27 -4.84 9.26
CA GLN A 33 -3.68 -5.12 10.64
C GLN A 33 -3.15 -4.07 11.62
N GLN A 34 -1.88 -3.66 11.49
CA GLN A 34 -1.32 -2.58 12.29
C GLN A 34 -2.04 -1.24 12.06
N MET A 35 -2.48 -0.96 10.82
CA MET A 35 -3.27 0.23 10.52
C MET A 35 -4.64 0.20 11.21
N VAL A 36 -5.30 -0.97 11.23
CA VAL A 36 -6.57 -1.17 11.96
C VAL A 36 -6.38 -0.92 13.46
N VAL A 37 -5.34 -1.51 14.05
CA VAL A 37 -5.02 -1.34 15.47
C VAL A 37 -4.77 0.14 15.80
N LEU A 38 -3.98 0.85 14.99
CA LEU A 38 -3.71 2.27 15.22
C LEU A 38 -4.98 3.14 15.16
N ALA A 39 -5.87 2.86 14.21
CA ALA A 39 -7.14 3.56 14.09
C ALA A 39 -8.09 3.26 15.28
N GLN A 40 -8.10 2.02 15.78
CA GLN A 40 -8.86 1.62 16.96
C GLN A 40 -8.31 2.27 18.24
N GLN A 41 -6.98 2.29 18.41
CA GLN A 41 -6.33 2.99 19.52
C GLN A 41 -6.68 4.47 19.52
N PHE A 42 -6.62 5.13 18.36
CA PHE A 42 -7.05 6.52 18.22
C PHE A 42 -8.52 6.70 18.64
N LYS A 43 -9.41 5.83 18.16
CA LYS A 43 -10.84 5.87 18.53
C LYS A 43 -11.05 5.70 20.05
N ALA A 44 -10.32 4.78 20.67
CA ALA A 44 -10.44 4.49 22.10
C ALA A 44 -10.00 5.68 22.97
N VAL A 45 -8.93 6.38 22.57
CA VAL A 45 -8.41 7.55 23.30
C VAL A 45 -9.42 8.70 23.33
N PHE A 46 -10.16 8.93 22.24
CA PHE A 46 -10.96 10.16 22.13
C PHE A 46 -12.45 10.02 22.45
N ARG A 47 -13.02 8.81 22.66
CA ARG A 47 -14.43 8.47 23.01
C ARG A 47 -15.56 9.16 22.19
N GLN A 48 -15.57 10.47 22.03
CA GLN A 48 -16.30 11.24 21.02
C GLN A 48 -15.33 11.81 19.97
N PRO A 49 -15.63 11.70 18.67
CA PRO A 49 -14.64 12.04 17.66
C PRO A 49 -14.37 13.54 17.70
N PRO A 50 -13.11 13.98 17.87
CA PRO A 50 -12.76 15.37 17.64
C PRO A 50 -13.07 15.73 16.18
N THR A 51 -12.88 16.99 15.83
CA THR A 51 -12.97 17.48 14.44
C THR A 51 -12.15 16.63 13.44
N LEU A 52 -11.21 15.81 13.93
CA LEU A 52 -10.39 14.87 13.18
C LEU A 52 -10.61 13.40 13.59
N ARG A 53 -10.60 12.51 12.60
CA ARG A 53 -10.57 11.06 12.78
C ARG A 53 -9.40 10.46 12.01
N LEU A 54 -8.71 9.51 12.63
CA LEU A 54 -7.80 8.63 11.92
C LEU A 54 -8.61 7.47 11.31
N VAL A 55 -8.59 7.35 9.98
CA VAL A 55 -9.36 6.31 9.28
C VAL A 55 -8.49 5.57 8.29
N ARG A 56 -8.72 4.27 8.17
CA ARG A 56 -8.22 3.44 7.08
C ARG A 56 -9.14 3.60 5.87
N GLN A 57 -8.58 3.95 4.72
CA GLN A 57 -9.30 4.02 3.46
C GLN A 57 -8.63 3.13 2.42
N ARG A 58 -9.44 2.34 1.71
CA ARG A 58 -9.05 1.67 0.47
C ARG A 58 -9.52 2.56 -0.67
N LEU A 59 -8.59 3.10 -1.46
CA LEU A 59 -8.94 3.89 -2.66
C LEU A 59 -9.38 2.94 -3.79
N ALA A 60 -9.82 3.48 -4.93
CA ALA A 60 -10.51 2.77 -6.01
C ALA A 60 -9.87 1.45 -6.47
N SER A 61 -8.57 1.26 -6.27
CA SER A 61 -7.91 -0.04 -6.37
C SER A 61 -7.61 -0.63 -4.98
N ARG A 62 -7.78 -1.96 -4.83
CA ARG A 62 -7.34 -2.68 -3.61
C ARG A 62 -5.88 -2.39 -3.24
N GLU A 63 -5.11 -1.89 -4.21
CA GLU A 63 -3.69 -1.53 -4.19
C GLU A 63 -3.37 -0.13 -3.64
N ASN A 64 -4.32 0.55 -2.99
CA ASN A 64 -4.08 1.84 -2.36
C ASN A 64 -4.78 1.94 -1.00
N ILE A 65 -4.31 1.14 -0.05
CA ILE A 65 -4.74 1.20 1.36
C ILE A 65 -3.88 2.23 2.08
N ARG A 66 -4.51 3.20 2.76
CA ARG A 66 -3.82 4.25 3.51
C ARG A 66 -4.56 4.60 4.79
N LEU A 67 -3.80 5.05 5.78
CA LEU A 67 -4.33 5.79 6.92
C LEU A 67 -4.37 7.29 6.60
N LEU A 68 -5.55 7.87 6.74
CA LEU A 68 -5.84 9.27 6.43
C LEU A 68 -6.48 9.97 7.62
N TRP A 69 -6.21 11.26 7.73
CA TRP A 69 -6.97 12.13 8.62
C TRP A 69 -8.24 12.57 7.91
N ARG A 70 -9.39 12.33 8.51
CA ARG A 70 -10.70 12.71 8.00
C ARG A 70 -11.32 13.76 8.92
N LEU A 71 -11.82 14.85 8.34
CA LEU A 71 -12.60 15.82 9.08
C LEU A 71 -14.00 15.30 9.38
N THR A 72 -14.48 15.53 10.59
CA THR A 72 -15.83 15.10 11.02
C THR A 72 -16.93 16.04 10.48
N GLN A 73 -16.62 17.33 10.23
CA GLN A 73 -17.58 18.36 9.78
C GLN A 73 -17.48 18.69 8.29
N ALA A 74 -17.31 17.70 7.43
CA ALA A 74 -17.46 17.96 6.00
C ALA A 74 -18.97 18.11 5.69
N GLY A 75 -19.35 19.15 4.93
CA GLY A 75 -20.74 19.42 4.56
C GLY A 75 -21.45 18.24 3.86
N TRP A 76 -22.76 18.38 3.63
CA TRP A 76 -23.63 17.31 3.13
C TRP A 76 -22.98 16.50 1.99
N GLY A 77 -22.69 15.22 2.29
CA GLY A 77 -22.39 14.18 1.31
C GLY A 77 -20.91 13.94 0.94
N ARG A 78 -19.94 14.76 1.35
CA ARG A 78 -18.52 14.54 0.95
C ARG A 78 -17.61 14.26 2.14
N GLN A 79 -16.93 13.11 2.14
CA GLN A 79 -15.84 12.85 3.06
C GLN A 79 -14.64 13.75 2.74
N ARG A 80 -14.12 14.47 3.73
CA ARG A 80 -12.98 15.38 3.55
C ARG A 80 -11.74 14.83 4.23
N TYR A 81 -10.75 14.48 3.41
CA TYR A 81 -9.47 13.94 3.86
C TYR A 81 -8.39 15.02 3.80
N ILE A 82 -7.54 15.07 4.82
CA ILE A 82 -6.50 16.08 4.93
C ILE A 82 -5.16 15.46 5.32
N THR A 83 -4.10 16.23 5.16
CA THR A 83 -2.79 15.96 5.75
C THR A 83 -2.54 16.97 6.86
N LEU A 84 -1.97 16.58 8.00
CA LEU A 84 -1.71 17.54 9.09
C LEU A 84 -0.75 18.66 8.69
N ARG A 85 0.09 18.41 7.67
CA ARG A 85 1.03 19.38 7.09
C ARG A 85 0.38 20.40 6.15
N SER A 86 -0.86 20.18 5.70
CA SER A 86 -1.55 21.18 4.87
C SER A 86 -1.98 22.37 5.73
N THR A 87 -2.23 23.53 5.10
CA THR A 87 -2.78 24.70 5.78
C THR A 87 -4.05 24.36 6.56
N GLU A 88 -4.93 23.56 5.95
CA GLU A 88 -6.16 23.08 6.57
C GLU A 88 -5.90 22.15 7.76
N GLY A 89 -4.95 21.21 7.64
CA GLY A 89 -4.57 20.32 8.74
C GLY A 89 -3.96 21.08 9.92
N ALA A 90 -3.10 22.05 9.63
CA ALA A 90 -2.52 22.91 10.66
C ALA A 90 -3.58 23.73 11.39
N GLN A 91 -4.60 24.23 10.68
CA GLN A 91 -5.75 24.92 11.30
C GLN A 91 -6.61 23.96 12.12
N ALA A 92 -6.89 22.75 11.61
CA ALA A 92 -7.68 21.74 12.32
C ALA A 92 -7.03 21.35 13.65
N ILE A 93 -5.71 21.14 13.67
CA ILE A 93 -4.94 20.88 14.89
C ILE A 93 -4.98 22.10 15.83
N ARG A 94 -4.74 23.31 15.32
CA ARG A 94 -4.78 24.55 16.13
C ARG A 94 -6.14 24.81 16.80
N ARG A 95 -7.23 24.27 16.28
CA ARG A 95 -8.57 24.40 16.91
C ARG A 95 -8.82 23.41 18.04
N LEU A 96 -7.99 22.37 18.19
CA LEU A 96 -8.13 21.40 19.28
C LEU A 96 -7.64 22.01 20.60
N PRO A 97 -8.14 21.54 21.76
CA PRO A 97 -7.52 21.84 23.06
C PRO A 97 -6.05 21.40 23.09
N PRO A 98 -5.13 22.11 23.79
CA PRO A 98 -3.69 21.80 23.78
C PRO A 98 -3.36 20.33 24.10
N ALA A 99 -3.99 19.75 25.13
CA ALA A 99 -3.78 18.34 25.49
C ALA A 99 -4.18 17.39 24.34
N VAL A 100 -5.28 17.68 23.65
CA VAL A 100 -5.77 16.89 22.50
C VAL A 100 -4.81 17.01 21.31
N ARG A 101 -4.21 18.18 21.07
CA ARG A 101 -3.20 18.38 20.00
C ARG A 101 -2.03 17.43 20.18
N GLU A 102 -1.42 17.45 21.36
CA GLU A 102 -0.28 16.59 21.69
C GLU A 102 -0.64 15.11 21.49
N THR A 103 -1.81 14.70 21.98
CA THR A 103 -2.27 13.33 21.79
C THR A 103 -2.46 12.98 20.32
N VAL A 104 -3.07 13.84 19.49
CA VAL A 104 -3.21 13.61 18.04
C VAL A 104 -1.84 13.51 17.35
N LEU A 105 -0.92 14.41 17.67
CA LEU A 105 0.40 14.47 17.06
C LEU A 105 1.24 13.22 17.38
N ARG A 106 1.05 12.57 18.54
CA ARG A 106 1.69 11.28 18.86
C ARG A 106 1.36 10.15 17.89
N PHE A 107 0.21 10.20 17.21
CA PHE A 107 -0.18 9.19 16.21
C PHE A 107 0.44 9.43 14.82
N GLU A 108 0.89 10.66 14.53
CA GLU A 108 1.35 11.04 13.19
C GLU A 108 2.62 10.28 12.73
N PRO A 109 3.66 10.09 13.56
CA PRO A 109 4.85 9.33 13.16
C PRO A 109 4.49 7.89 12.77
N LYS A 110 3.69 7.20 13.60
CA LYS A 110 3.31 5.81 13.32
C LYS A 110 2.40 5.70 12.11
N ARG A 111 1.48 6.64 11.91
CA ARG A 111 0.66 6.74 10.70
C ARG A 111 1.53 6.90 9.45
N ALA A 112 2.50 7.81 9.49
CA ALA A 112 3.41 8.07 8.37
C ALA A 112 4.28 6.84 8.05
N GLU A 113 4.83 6.19 9.07
CA GLU A 113 5.59 4.94 8.96
C GLU A 113 4.77 3.84 8.28
N LEU A 114 3.56 3.55 8.78
CA LEU A 114 2.70 2.50 8.21
C LEU A 114 2.32 2.80 6.76
N ASN A 115 2.01 4.06 6.43
CA ASN A 115 1.74 4.45 5.05
C ASN A 115 2.96 4.31 4.14
N ALA A 116 4.18 4.60 4.62
CA ALA A 116 5.40 4.40 3.86
C ALA A 116 5.66 2.91 3.62
N ARG A 117 5.60 2.09 4.67
CA ARG A 117 5.77 0.63 4.60
C ARG A 117 4.75 -0.01 3.66
N MET A 118 3.49 0.40 3.73
CA MET A 118 2.43 -0.09 2.82
C MET A 118 2.76 0.23 1.36
N ARG A 119 3.18 1.47 1.06
CA ARG A 119 3.58 1.86 -0.32
C ARG A 119 4.75 1.02 -0.82
N MET A 120 5.75 0.77 0.02
CA MET A 120 6.92 -0.04 -0.35
C MET A 120 6.51 -1.49 -0.63
N ALA A 121 5.74 -2.11 0.25
CA ALA A 121 5.28 -3.50 0.08
C ALA A 121 4.41 -3.66 -1.17
N MET A 122 3.48 -2.73 -1.42
CA MET A 122 2.65 -2.72 -2.63
C MET A 122 3.48 -2.50 -3.91
N ALA A 123 4.51 -1.63 -3.87
CA ALA A 123 5.40 -1.43 -5.01
C ALA A 123 6.19 -2.70 -5.33
N GLN A 124 6.73 -3.38 -4.31
CA GLN A 124 7.43 -4.66 -4.47
C GLN A 124 6.50 -5.75 -5.03
N TYR A 125 5.27 -5.83 -4.52
CA TYR A 125 4.27 -6.76 -5.02
C TYR A 125 3.99 -6.56 -6.52
N ARG A 126 3.72 -5.31 -6.92
CA ARG A 126 3.48 -4.96 -8.33
C ARG A 126 4.65 -5.32 -9.22
N ALA A 127 5.88 -4.93 -8.82
CA ALA A 127 7.07 -5.26 -9.59
C ALA A 127 7.24 -6.78 -9.79
N CYS A 128 6.95 -7.59 -8.77
CA CYS A 128 7.00 -9.06 -8.89
C CYS A 128 5.91 -9.61 -9.83
N ARG A 129 4.68 -9.10 -9.71
CA ARG A 129 3.56 -9.49 -10.57
C ARG A 129 3.85 -9.14 -12.03
N ASP A 130 4.18 -7.88 -12.30
CA ASP A 130 4.39 -7.38 -13.65
C ASP A 130 5.54 -8.14 -14.34
N TYR A 131 6.61 -8.47 -13.60
CA TYR A 131 7.69 -9.33 -14.10
C TYR A 131 7.22 -10.76 -14.44
N LEU A 132 6.39 -11.37 -13.60
CA LEU A 132 5.85 -12.71 -13.86
C LEU A 132 4.91 -12.72 -15.08
N ASP A 133 4.10 -11.67 -15.23
CA ASP A 133 3.20 -11.48 -16.36
C ASP A 133 3.99 -11.31 -17.67
N GLU A 134 5.07 -10.53 -17.65
CA GLU A 134 5.96 -10.36 -18.81
C GLU A 134 6.63 -11.68 -19.22
N LEU A 135 7.12 -12.46 -18.24
CA LEU A 135 7.66 -13.79 -18.50
C LEU A 135 6.62 -14.76 -19.08
N ALA A 136 5.37 -14.67 -18.61
CA ALA A 136 4.27 -15.48 -19.15
C ALA A 136 3.93 -15.08 -20.59
N ALA A 137 3.95 -13.78 -20.91
CA ALA A 137 3.74 -13.29 -22.27
C ALA A 137 4.84 -13.82 -23.21
N VAL A 138 6.11 -13.76 -22.82
CA VAL A 138 7.24 -14.29 -23.60
C VAL A 138 7.08 -15.79 -23.87
N ASP A 139 6.69 -16.58 -22.87
CA ASP A 139 6.44 -18.02 -23.06
C ASP A 139 5.30 -18.28 -24.05
N ALA A 140 4.21 -17.52 -23.95
CA ALA A 140 3.07 -17.63 -24.86
C ALA A 140 3.48 -17.31 -26.32
N PHE A 141 4.29 -16.27 -26.54
CA PHE A 141 4.83 -15.95 -27.85
C PHE A 141 5.71 -17.08 -28.41
N ARG A 142 6.58 -17.67 -27.57
CA ARG A 142 7.43 -18.79 -27.98
C ARG A 142 6.60 -20.02 -28.35
N ALA A 143 5.62 -20.38 -27.53
CA ALA A 143 4.73 -21.51 -27.81
C ALA A 143 3.93 -21.31 -29.13
N GLY A 144 3.43 -20.10 -29.37
CA GLY A 144 2.74 -19.74 -30.61
C GLY A 144 3.65 -19.75 -31.85
N ALA A 145 4.93 -19.41 -31.72
CA ALA A 145 5.91 -19.48 -32.80
C ALA A 145 6.25 -20.94 -33.16
N THR A 146 6.43 -21.81 -32.16
CA THR A 146 6.72 -23.24 -32.36
C THR A 146 5.55 -23.97 -33.03
N SER A 147 4.31 -23.64 -32.65
CA SER A 147 3.10 -24.23 -33.26
C SER A 147 2.99 -23.96 -34.76
N ARG A 148 3.39 -22.76 -35.23
CA ARG A 148 3.40 -22.42 -36.66
C ARG A 148 4.54 -23.10 -37.43
N ALA A 149 5.69 -23.32 -36.79
CA ALA A 149 6.82 -24.00 -37.40
C ALA A 149 6.52 -25.50 -37.66
N SER A 150 5.88 -26.17 -36.70
CA SER A 150 5.46 -27.57 -36.84
C SER A 150 4.31 -27.77 -37.83
N ALA A 151 3.44 -26.77 -38.02
CA ALA A 151 2.38 -26.81 -39.04
C ALA A 151 2.94 -26.73 -40.46
N ARG A 152 3.92 -25.85 -40.71
CA ARG A 152 4.57 -25.71 -42.03
C ARG A 152 5.36 -26.95 -42.47
N GLN A 153 5.98 -27.67 -41.53
CA GLN A 153 6.71 -28.90 -41.86
C GLN A 153 5.80 -30.05 -42.31
N LYS A 154 4.50 -30.03 -41.94
CA LYS A 154 3.52 -31.04 -42.38
C LYS A 154 2.89 -30.72 -43.74
N GLU A 155 2.98 -29.49 -44.24
CA GLU A 155 2.48 -29.11 -45.56
C GLU A 155 3.53 -29.35 -46.68
N THR A 156 4.79 -29.58 -46.31
CA THR A 156 5.90 -29.81 -47.23
C THR A 156 6.39 -31.27 -47.29
N ALA A 157 5.67 -32.18 -46.64
CA ALA A 157 5.93 -33.63 -46.65
C ALA A 157 4.71 -34.35 -47.22
#